data_AF-A0AAW9HKF2-F1
#
_entry.id   AF-A0AAW9HKF2-F1
#
_cell.length_a   1.000
_cell.length_b   1.000
_cell.length_c   1.000
_cell.angle_alpha   90.00
_cell.angle_beta   90.00
_cell.angle_gamma   90.00
#
_symmetry.space_group_name_H-M   'P 1'
#
loop_
_entity.id
_entity.type
_entity.pdbx_description
1 polymer ?
#
loop_
_entity_poly.entity_id
_entity_poly.type
_entity_poly.pdbx_seq_one_letter_code
_entity_poly.pdbx_strand_id
1 'polypeptide(L)'
;MSLRKKSSGSGQSRPSTNEGFVSMDSGQARENVAKASEQRSVGELFATVTSQFSSLVHDEIEYTKKSYKHKILNLGKGGVLLAVAGVLSLFMFGFILHTIAAAFKALWWGHWWAGYLSVAVILLVFILILAGVGIAMLKKSGTYKTDFAGNMSENVDSVKKGLAK
;
A
#
# COMPACT_ATOMS: atom_id res chain seq x y z
N MET A 1 3.46 19.64 54.81
CA MET A 1 4.92 19.57 54.62
C MET A 1 5.35 20.84 53.90
N SER A 2 5.63 21.90 54.66
CA SER A 2 6.23 23.14 54.17
C SER A 2 7.71 23.17 54.58
N LEU A 3 8.46 24.16 54.05
CA LEU A 3 9.93 24.36 54.09
C LEU A 3 10.61 23.76 52.83
N ARG A 4 11.47 24.44 52.07
CA ARG A 4 12.40 25.55 52.41
C ARG A 4 13.05 26.14 51.11
N LYS A 5 13.24 27.47 51.10
CA LYS A 5 14.48 28.26 50.76
C LYS A 5 15.12 28.13 49.35
N LYS A 6 15.12 29.17 48.50
CA LYS A 6 15.96 30.40 48.41
C LYS A 6 17.46 30.18 48.10
N SER A 7 17.88 30.63 46.91
CA SER A 7 19.21 31.14 46.49
C SER A 7 19.05 31.51 45.00
N SER A 8 19.21 32.72 44.46
CA SER A 8 20.08 33.90 44.67
C SER A 8 21.57 33.64 44.44
N GLY A 9 22.11 34.36 43.45
CA GLY A 9 23.49 34.40 42.98
C GLY A 9 23.56 33.93 41.51
N SER A 10 24.17 34.63 40.57
CA SER A 10 24.95 35.86 40.55
C SER A 10 25.28 36.15 39.09
N GLY A 11 25.55 37.42 38.77
CA GLY A 11 25.78 37.91 37.42
C GLY A 11 26.76 37.07 36.60
N GLN A 12 26.34 36.76 35.38
CA GLN A 12 27.23 36.25 34.35
C GLN A 12 27.57 37.41 33.42
N SER A 13 28.77 37.94 33.68
CA SER A 13 29.48 38.92 32.86
C SER A 13 29.50 38.46 31.41
N ARG A 14 28.90 39.26 30.52
CA ARG A 14 29.01 39.06 29.07
C ARG A 14 30.40 39.55 28.66
N PRO A 15 31.22 38.71 28.00
CA PRO A 15 32.52 39.16 27.53
C PRO A 15 32.33 40.19 26.42
N SER A 16 33.10 41.28 26.55
CA SER A 16 33.25 42.35 25.57
C SER A 16 33.72 41.80 24.23
N THR A 17 32.99 42.21 23.20
CA THR A 17 33.43 42.52 21.84
C THR A 17 34.92 42.26 21.57
N ASN A 18 35.22 41.17 20.89
CA ASN A 18 36.46 41.06 20.11
C ASN A 18 36.06 41.15 18.64
N GLU A 19 36.09 42.37 18.13
CA GLU A 19 35.91 42.70 16.72
C GLU A 19 37.11 42.16 15.93
N GLY A 20 37.03 40.87 15.62
CA GLY A 20 37.63 40.29 14.42
C GLY A 20 36.51 39.97 13.44
N PHE A 21 35.63 40.94 13.16
CA PHE A 21 34.71 40.83 12.04
C PHE A 21 35.58 40.84 10.79
N VAL A 22 35.88 39.65 10.27
CA VAL A 22 36.22 39.50 8.87
C VAL A 22 35.04 40.10 8.13
N SER A 23 35.17 41.37 7.76
CA SER A 23 34.37 42.04 6.75
C SER A 23 34.71 41.38 5.41
N MET A 24 34.32 40.10 5.29
CA MET A 24 33.97 39.50 4.03
C MET A 24 32.82 40.36 3.53
N ASP A 25 33.21 41.31 2.69
CA ASP A 25 32.34 42.24 2.02
C ASP A 25 31.07 41.52 1.56
N SER A 26 29.99 41.76 2.30
CA SER A 26 28.67 41.23 1.97
C SER A 26 28.21 41.74 0.60
N GLY A 27 28.84 42.79 0.07
CA GLY A 27 28.79 43.19 -1.32
C GLY A 27 29.39 42.11 -2.22
N GLN A 28 30.66 41.76 -2.07
CA GLN A 28 31.33 40.71 -2.83
C GLN A 28 30.71 39.31 -2.70
N ALA A 29 30.27 38.88 -1.51
CA ALA A 29 29.60 37.57 -1.39
C ALA A 29 28.28 37.54 -2.17
N ARG A 30 27.53 38.63 -2.16
CA ARG A 30 26.28 38.76 -2.93
C ARG A 30 26.53 38.98 -4.41
N GLU A 31 27.60 39.69 -4.78
CA GLU A 31 28.03 39.88 -6.16
C GLU A 31 28.52 38.58 -6.78
N ASN A 32 29.28 37.78 -6.04
CA ASN A 32 29.76 36.47 -6.50
C ASN A 32 28.63 35.45 -6.62
N VAL A 33 27.64 35.48 -5.71
CA VAL A 33 26.42 34.65 -5.82
C VAL A 33 25.52 35.13 -6.96
N ALA A 34 25.41 36.45 -7.19
CA ALA A 34 24.68 37.03 -8.32
C ALA A 34 25.35 36.71 -9.66
N LYS A 35 26.68 36.88 -9.79
CA LYS A 35 27.47 36.47 -10.96
C LYS A 35 27.43 34.95 -11.20
N ALA A 36 27.48 34.15 -10.14
CA ALA A 36 27.30 32.69 -10.25
C ALA A 36 25.86 32.30 -10.62
N SER A 37 24.86 33.14 -10.32
CA SER A 37 23.47 32.93 -10.74
C SER A 37 23.22 33.35 -12.19
N GLU A 38 23.89 34.40 -12.66
CA GLU A 38 23.82 34.91 -14.04
C GLU A 38 24.55 34.01 -15.04
N GLN A 39 25.47 33.17 -14.55
CA GLN A 39 26.15 32.12 -15.32
C GLN A 39 25.61 30.71 -15.08
N ARG A 40 24.47 30.52 -14.41
CA ARG A 40 23.81 29.21 -14.43
C ARG A 40 23.32 28.94 -15.84
N SER A 41 24.07 28.10 -16.53
CA SER A 41 23.70 27.54 -17.83
C SER A 41 22.25 27.07 -17.80
N VAL A 42 21.54 27.23 -18.91
CA VAL A 42 20.18 26.68 -19.10
C VAL A 42 20.15 25.17 -18.78
N GLY A 43 21.28 24.48 -18.96
CA GLY A 43 21.47 23.08 -18.57
C GLY A 43 21.49 22.86 -17.05
N GLU A 44 21.96 23.82 -16.25
CA GLU A 44 22.00 23.76 -14.79
C GLU A 44 20.58 23.93 -14.19
N LEU A 45 19.77 24.81 -14.79
CA LEU A 45 18.36 25.01 -14.43
C LEU A 45 17.53 23.78 -14.76
N PHE A 46 17.70 23.22 -15.96
CA PHE A 46 17.04 21.96 -16.32
C PHE A 46 17.47 20.82 -15.42
N ALA A 47 18.78 20.67 -15.15
CA ALA A 47 19.29 19.67 -14.21
C ALA A 47 18.69 19.83 -12.80
N THR A 48 18.55 21.06 -12.32
CA THR A 48 17.94 21.34 -11.02
C THR A 48 16.45 20.96 -10.99
N VAL A 49 15.68 21.36 -12.02
CA VAL A 49 14.24 21.02 -12.12
C VAL A 49 14.02 19.51 -12.25
N THR A 50 14.85 18.82 -13.04
CA THR A 50 14.82 17.35 -13.14
C THR A 50 15.20 16.69 -11.82
N SER A 51 16.19 17.22 -11.10
CA SER A 51 16.57 16.69 -9.78
C SER A 51 15.45 16.86 -8.75
N GLN A 52 14.74 17.99 -8.75
CA GLN A 52 13.62 18.24 -7.84
C GLN A 52 12.43 17.34 -8.14
N PHE A 53 12.12 17.15 -9.43
CA PHE A 53 11.11 16.19 -9.86
C PHE A 53 11.48 14.76 -9.45
N SER A 54 12.77 14.38 -9.61
CA SER A 54 13.25 13.06 -9.21
C SER A 54 13.17 12.84 -7.70
N SER A 55 13.46 13.85 -6.88
CA SER A 55 13.29 13.79 -5.43
C SER A 55 11.81 13.66 -5.03
N LEU A 56 10.92 14.44 -5.65
CA LEU A 56 9.47 14.35 -5.39
C LEU A 56 8.90 12.97 -5.74
N VAL A 57 9.29 12.42 -6.88
CA VAL A 57 8.90 11.06 -7.29
C VAL A 57 9.46 10.02 -6.32
N HIS A 58 10.72 10.17 -5.89
CA HIS A 58 11.32 9.28 -4.90
C HIS A 58 10.60 9.34 -3.55
N ASP A 59 10.23 10.54 -3.10
CA ASP A 59 9.53 10.78 -1.84
C ASP A 59 8.12 10.19 -1.89
N GLU A 60 7.37 10.40 -2.98
CA GLU A 60 6.03 9.82 -3.18
C GLU A 60 6.10 8.29 -3.26
N ILE A 61 7.15 7.73 -3.89
CA ILE A 61 7.39 6.29 -3.93
C ILE A 61 7.75 5.74 -2.55
N GLU A 62 8.59 6.42 -1.77
CA GLU A 62 8.92 6.00 -0.40
C GLU A 62 7.69 6.01 0.51
N TYR A 63 6.89 7.07 0.42
CA TYR A 63 5.65 7.20 1.19
C TYR A 63 4.63 6.14 0.79
N THR A 64 4.44 5.97 -0.52
CA THR A 64 3.57 4.93 -1.08
C THR A 64 4.04 3.55 -0.66
N LYS A 65 5.34 3.24 -0.73
CA LYS A 65 5.91 1.94 -0.36
C LYS A 65 5.64 1.57 1.10
N LYS A 66 5.69 2.53 2.04
CA LYS A 66 5.33 2.29 3.44
C LYS A 66 3.83 2.03 3.61
N SER A 67 2.98 2.86 3.01
CA SER A 67 1.52 2.69 3.04
C SER A 67 1.06 1.39 2.36
N TYR A 68 1.73 0.99 1.28
CA TYR A 68 1.46 -0.22 0.52
C TYR A 68 1.74 -1.48 1.32
N LYS A 69 2.84 -1.50 2.09
CA LYS A 69 3.16 -2.63 2.99
C LYS A 69 2.06 -2.84 4.02
N HIS A 70 1.56 -1.77 4.64
CA HIS A 70 0.46 -1.87 5.60
C HIS A 70 -0.84 -2.36 4.96
N LYS A 71 -1.18 -1.87 3.75
CA LYS A 71 -2.34 -2.35 2.99
C LYS A 71 -2.21 -3.83 2.64
N ILE A 72 -1.06 -4.28 2.14
CA ILE A 72 -0.80 -5.70 1.81
C ILE A 72 -0.90 -6.58 3.05
N LEU A 73 -0.31 -6.15 4.17
CA LEU A 73 -0.36 -6.94 5.41
C LEU A 73 -1.79 -7.05 5.96
N ASN A 74 -2.56 -5.96 5.93
CA ASN A 74 -3.95 -5.97 6.40
C ASN A 74 -4.85 -6.77 5.46
N LEU A 75 -4.67 -6.64 4.15
CA LEU A 75 -5.42 -7.41 3.15
C LEU A 75 -5.03 -8.90 3.18
N GLY A 76 -3.76 -9.20 3.43
CA GLY A 76 -3.26 -10.56 3.61
C GLY A 76 -3.80 -11.22 4.88
N LYS A 77 -3.78 -10.52 6.02
CA LYS A 77 -4.39 -11.00 7.27
C LYS A 77 -5.89 -11.24 7.11
N GLY A 78 -6.61 -10.28 6.51
CA GLY A 78 -8.03 -10.44 6.20
C GLY A 78 -8.32 -11.60 5.25
N GLY A 79 -7.51 -11.76 4.21
CA GLY A 79 -7.61 -12.87 3.25
C GLY A 79 -7.40 -14.23 3.90
N VAL A 80 -6.40 -14.39 4.76
CA VAL A 80 -6.17 -15.63 5.52
C VAL A 80 -7.34 -15.90 6.48
N LEU A 81 -7.81 -14.88 7.20
CA LEU A 81 -8.90 -15.05 8.16
C LEU A 81 -10.21 -15.44 7.44
N LEU A 82 -10.51 -14.84 6.28
CA LEU A 82 -11.66 -15.23 5.47
C LEU A 82 -11.50 -16.62 4.85
N ALA A 83 -10.30 -17.02 4.44
CA ALA A 83 -10.05 -18.37 3.96
C ALA A 83 -10.33 -19.41 5.06
N VAL A 84 -9.79 -19.19 6.27
CA VAL A 84 -10.02 -20.06 7.43
C VAL A 84 -11.51 -20.07 7.82
N ALA A 85 -12.15 -18.91 7.88
CA ALA A 85 -13.58 -18.80 8.16
C ALA A 85 -14.43 -19.52 7.10
N GLY A 86 -14.03 -19.45 5.82
CA GLY A 86 -14.67 -20.19 4.74
C GLY A 86 -14.60 -21.69 4.93
N VAL A 87 -13.42 -22.23 5.28
CA VAL A 87 -13.23 -23.68 5.54
C VAL A 87 -14.01 -24.12 6.77
N LEU A 88 -13.95 -23.35 7.86
CA LEU A 88 -14.70 -23.65 9.10
C LEU A 88 -16.22 -23.59 8.86
N SER A 89 -16.70 -22.63 8.07
CA SER A 89 -18.10 -22.53 7.68
C SER A 89 -18.55 -23.76 6.88
N LEU A 90 -17.72 -24.29 5.97
CA LEU A 90 -18.03 -25.55 5.28
C LEU A 90 -18.18 -26.74 6.26
N PHE A 91 -17.30 -26.84 7.27
CA PHE A 91 -17.40 -27.88 8.29
C PHE A 91 -18.68 -27.74 9.13
N MET A 92 -18.99 -26.52 9.58
CA MET A 92 -20.21 -26.23 10.34
C MET A 92 -21.47 -26.51 9.50
N PHE A 93 -21.47 -26.11 8.23
CA PHE A 93 -22.56 -26.36 7.31
C PHE A 93 -22.77 -27.86 7.08
N GLY A 94 -21.68 -28.63 6.90
CA GLY A 94 -21.74 -30.09 6.82
C GLY A 94 -22.32 -30.73 8.08
N PHE A 95 -21.96 -30.22 9.26
CA PHE A 95 -22.54 -30.66 10.54
C PHE A 95 -24.03 -30.35 10.64
N ILE A 96 -24.48 -29.16 10.23
CA ILE A 96 -25.91 -28.80 10.21
C ILE A 96 -26.68 -29.72 9.25
N LEU A 97 -26.14 -29.99 8.07
CA LEU A 97 -26.75 -30.94 7.14
C LEU A 97 -26.80 -32.35 7.74
N HIS A 98 -25.76 -32.78 8.44
CA HIS A 98 -25.72 -34.06 9.15
C HIS A 98 -26.76 -34.13 10.28
N THR A 99 -26.94 -33.07 11.07
CA THR A 99 -27.98 -33.05 12.12
C THR A 99 -29.38 -33.08 11.52
N ILE A 100 -29.61 -32.39 10.40
CA ILE A 100 -30.89 -32.46 9.65
C ILE A 100 -31.11 -33.88 9.10
N ALA A 101 -30.09 -34.50 8.52
CA ALA A 101 -30.16 -35.88 8.04
C ALA A 101 -30.45 -36.88 9.16
N ALA A 102 -29.82 -36.70 10.32
CA ALA A 102 -30.08 -37.51 11.51
C ALA A 102 -31.51 -37.29 12.04
N ALA A 103 -32.01 -36.05 12.00
CA ALA A 103 -33.39 -35.75 12.36
C ALA A 103 -34.39 -36.42 11.39
N PHE A 104 -34.13 -36.39 10.09
CA PHE A 104 -34.95 -37.11 9.10
C PHE A 104 -34.87 -38.64 9.26
N LYS A 105 -33.69 -39.19 9.59
CA LYS A 105 -33.53 -40.62 9.92
C LYS A 105 -34.45 -41.03 11.08
N ALA A 106 -34.56 -40.20 12.11
CA ALA A 106 -35.46 -40.45 13.24
C ALA A 106 -36.94 -40.41 12.84
N LEU A 107 -37.30 -39.62 11.83
CA LEU A 107 -38.68 -39.46 11.36
C LEU A 107 -39.12 -40.54 10.36
N TRP A 108 -38.19 -41.12 9.59
CA TRP A 108 -38.44 -42.07 8.49
C TRP A 108 -38.13 -43.54 8.84
N TRP A 109 -38.45 -43.97 10.06
CA TRP A 109 -38.33 -45.38 10.46
C TRP A 109 -36.90 -45.96 10.32
N GLY A 110 -35.87 -45.16 10.58
CA GLY A 110 -34.50 -45.66 10.73
C GLY A 110 -33.77 -46.01 9.43
N HIS A 111 -34.26 -45.59 8.25
CA HIS A 111 -33.53 -45.74 6.99
C HIS A 111 -32.26 -44.87 6.97
N TRP A 112 -31.15 -45.50 7.37
CA TRP A 112 -29.85 -44.87 7.58
C TRP A 112 -29.20 -44.22 6.34
N TRP A 113 -29.48 -44.71 5.13
CA TRP A 113 -28.84 -44.21 3.89
C TRP A 113 -29.48 -42.94 3.33
N ALA A 114 -30.77 -42.71 3.54
CA ALA A 114 -31.52 -41.66 2.85
C ALA A 114 -31.08 -40.25 3.28
N GLY A 115 -30.78 -40.07 4.58
CA GLY A 115 -30.29 -38.80 5.10
C GLY A 115 -28.95 -38.36 4.49
N TYR A 116 -27.99 -39.28 4.35
CA TYR A 116 -26.68 -38.97 3.77
C TYR A 116 -26.77 -38.62 2.28
N LEU A 117 -27.68 -39.26 1.55
CA LEU A 117 -27.87 -39.02 0.12
C LEU A 117 -28.43 -37.62 -0.14
N SER A 118 -29.39 -37.15 0.68
CA SER A 118 -29.88 -35.77 0.62
C SER A 118 -28.79 -34.75 0.92
N VAL A 119 -27.94 -35.00 1.93
CA VAL A 119 -26.81 -34.12 2.25
C VAL A 119 -25.79 -34.09 1.13
N ALA A 120 -25.47 -35.23 0.52
CA ALA A 120 -24.55 -35.33 -0.60
C ALA A 120 -25.05 -34.52 -1.81
N VAL A 121 -26.35 -34.58 -2.13
CA VAL A 121 -26.95 -33.79 -3.22
C VAL A 121 -26.88 -32.29 -2.92
N ILE A 122 -27.22 -31.86 -1.70
CA ILE A 122 -27.13 -30.45 -1.30
C ILE A 122 -25.68 -29.94 -1.41
N LEU A 123 -24.71 -30.74 -0.94
CA LEU A 123 -23.30 -30.40 -1.00
C LEU A 123 -22.81 -30.27 -2.46
N LEU A 124 -23.24 -31.18 -3.33
CA LEU A 124 -22.89 -31.17 -4.75
C LEU A 124 -23.42 -29.90 -5.43
N VAL A 125 -24.64 -29.48 -5.11
CA VAL A 125 -25.20 -28.19 -5.59
C VAL A 125 -24.37 -27.01 -5.11
N PHE A 126 -24.00 -26.97 -3.82
CA PHE A 126 -23.14 -25.90 -3.29
C PHE A 126 -21.76 -25.86 -3.97
N ILE A 127 -21.13 -27.01 -4.22
CA ILE A 127 -19.85 -27.11 -4.92
C ILE A 127 -19.97 -26.56 -6.34
N LEU A 128 -21.02 -26.91 -7.08
CA LEU A 128 -21.24 -26.41 -8.44
C LEU A 128 -21.45 -24.89 -8.47
N ILE A 129 -22.21 -24.35 -7.50
CA ILE A 129 -22.40 -22.89 -7.40
C ILE A 129 -21.08 -22.20 -7.06
N LEU A 130 -20.34 -22.70 -6.07
CA LEU A 130 -19.10 -22.07 -5.62
C LEU A 130 -18.00 -22.18 -6.68
N ALA A 131 -17.91 -23.31 -7.38
CA ALA A 131 -17.04 -23.49 -8.53
C ALA A 131 -17.44 -22.55 -9.68
N GLY A 132 -18.74 -22.42 -9.98
CA GLY A 132 -19.25 -21.51 -10.99
C GLY A 132 -18.94 -20.04 -10.69
N VAL A 133 -19.18 -19.60 -9.45
CA VAL A 133 -18.83 -18.25 -8.98
C VAL A 133 -17.33 -18.04 -8.98
N GLY A 134 -16.55 -19.02 -8.48
CA GLY A 134 -15.08 -18.98 -8.49
C GLY A 134 -14.52 -18.85 -9.90
N ILE A 135 -15.03 -19.63 -10.85
CA ILE A 135 -14.66 -19.54 -12.26
C ILE A 135 -15.09 -18.20 -12.85
N ALA A 136 -16.28 -17.70 -12.53
CA ALA A 136 -16.75 -16.39 -13.01
C ALA A 136 -15.88 -15.24 -12.47
N MET A 137 -15.48 -15.30 -11.19
CA MET A 137 -14.56 -14.35 -10.57
C MET A 137 -13.17 -14.43 -11.20
N LEU A 138 -12.64 -15.64 -11.44
CA LEU A 138 -11.36 -15.86 -12.11
C LEU A 138 -11.39 -15.36 -13.56
N LYS A 139 -12.47 -15.61 -14.30
CA LYS A 139 -12.68 -15.08 -15.66
C LYS A 139 -12.77 -13.56 -15.66
N LYS A 140 -13.41 -12.94 -14.66
CA LYS A 140 -13.50 -11.48 -14.53
C LYS A 140 -12.17 -10.84 -14.15
N SER A 141 -11.33 -11.54 -13.37
CA SER A 141 -9.95 -11.11 -13.10
C SER A 141 -9.00 -11.34 -14.28
N GLY A 142 -9.25 -12.36 -15.11
CA GLY A 142 -8.49 -12.64 -16.33
C GLY A 142 -8.69 -11.62 -17.46
N THR A 143 -9.71 -10.76 -17.37
CA THR A 143 -9.90 -9.64 -18.30
C THR A 143 -8.91 -8.51 -18.07
N TYR A 144 -8.26 -8.44 -16.90
CA TYR A 144 -7.02 -7.67 -16.71
C TYR A 144 -5.82 -8.50 -17.20
N LYS A 145 -5.88 -8.98 -18.45
CA LYS A 145 -4.66 -9.18 -19.21
C LYS A 145 -4.11 -7.78 -19.47
N THR A 146 -3.29 -7.29 -18.54
CA THR A 146 -2.31 -6.27 -18.91
C THR A 146 -1.37 -6.96 -19.87
N ASP A 147 -1.66 -6.87 -21.17
CA ASP A 147 -0.67 -7.04 -22.21
C ASP A 147 0.33 -5.90 -22.06
N PHE A 148 1.15 -6.01 -21.01
CA PHE A 148 2.11 -4.99 -20.63
C PHE A 148 3.13 -4.80 -21.76
N ALA A 149 3.41 -5.85 -22.53
CA ALA A 149 4.27 -5.83 -23.70
C ALA A 149 3.61 -5.12 -24.91
N GLY A 150 2.34 -5.38 -25.18
CA GLY A 150 1.58 -4.70 -26.24
C GLY A 150 1.40 -3.20 -25.98
N ASN A 151 0.99 -2.85 -24.76
CA ASN A 151 0.71 -1.46 -24.37
C ASN A 151 1.98 -0.61 -24.24
N MET A 152 3.12 -1.23 -23.92
CA MET A 152 4.42 -0.54 -23.93
C MET A 152 4.84 -0.22 -25.35
N SER A 153 4.78 -1.20 -26.25
CA SER A 153 5.18 -1.03 -27.66
C SER A 153 4.37 0.05 -28.37
N GLU A 154 3.05 0.08 -28.13
CA GLU A 154 2.15 1.11 -28.66
C GLU A 154 2.46 2.52 -28.11
N ASN A 155 2.85 2.62 -26.83
CA ASN A 155 3.33 3.87 -26.25
C ASN A 155 4.68 4.31 -26.82
N VAL A 156 5.60 3.38 -27.12
CA VAL A 156 6.90 3.76 -27.71
C VAL A 156 6.72 4.23 -29.15
N ASP A 157 5.87 3.57 -29.92
CA ASP A 157 5.57 3.95 -31.30
C ASP A 157 4.85 5.30 -31.41
N SER A 158 3.91 5.58 -30.50
CA SER A 158 3.21 6.87 -30.47
C SER A 158 4.11 8.04 -30.06
N VAL A 159 5.04 7.84 -29.12
CA VAL A 159 6.08 8.84 -28.80
C VAL A 159 7.01 9.07 -30.00
N LYS A 160 7.41 8.00 -30.71
CA LYS A 160 8.27 8.09 -31.89
C LYS A 160 7.59 8.81 -33.05
N LYS A 161 6.28 8.63 -33.22
CA LYS A 161 5.44 9.34 -34.21
C LYS A 161 5.23 10.81 -33.85
N GLY A 162 5.07 11.12 -32.56
CA GLY A 162 4.92 12.49 -32.07
C GLY A 162 6.19 13.34 -32.22
N LEU A 163 7.37 12.70 -32.23
CA LEU A 163 8.66 13.36 -32.46
C LEU A 163 9.01 13.56 -33.95
N ALA A 164 8.33 12.86 -34.85
CA ALA A 164 8.58 12.93 -36.30
C ALA A 164 7.63 13.88 -37.05
N LYS A 165 6.81 14.66 -36.32
CA LYS A 165 5.85 15.63 -36.83
C LYS A 165 6.24 17.04 -36.38
#